data_AF-A0A951EAH4-F1
#
_entry.id   AF-A0A951EAH4-F1
#
_cell.length_a   1.000
_cell.length_b   1.000
_cell.length_c   1.000
_cell.angle_alpha   90.00
_cell.angle_beta   90.00
_cell.angle_gamma   90.00
#
_symmetry.space_group_name_H-M   'P 1'
#
loop_
_entity.id
_entity.type
_entity.pdbx_description
1 polymer ?
#
loop_
_entity_poly.entity_id
_entity_poly.type
_entity_poly.pdbx_seq_one_letter_code
_entity_poly.pdbx_strand_id
1 'polypeptide(L)'
;MDASPTTEQRAYASPQRHAPTLAEIRGWPATVDVPAAALALGLSRSHAYALARAGQFPAQVLIAGGRMRVITASLLELLSCGPERPASGHIGGVA
;
A
#
# COMPACT_ATOMS: atom_id res chain seq x y z
N MET A 1 33.67 14.37 -34.39
CA MET A 1 32.71 13.24 -34.34
C MET A 1 32.29 13.09 -32.89
N ASP A 2 31.33 13.91 -32.46
CA ASP A 2 30.71 13.80 -31.13
C ASP A 2 29.45 12.97 -31.30
N ALA A 3 29.46 11.76 -30.75
CA ALA A 3 28.27 10.94 -30.60
C ALA A 3 28.22 10.52 -29.14
N SER A 4 27.97 11.50 -28.27
CA SER A 4 27.46 11.25 -26.93
C SER A 4 26.22 10.35 -27.02
N PRO A 5 26.10 9.27 -26.23
CA PRO A 5 24.85 8.52 -26.15
C PRO A 5 23.80 9.41 -25.49
N THR A 6 22.80 9.81 -26.28
CA THR A 6 21.64 10.60 -25.87
C THR A 6 20.93 9.94 -24.68
N THR A 7 21.27 10.44 -23.51
CA THR A 7 20.56 10.24 -22.25
C THR A 7 19.27 11.05 -22.32
N GLU A 8 18.23 10.55 -22.97
CA GLU A 8 16.97 11.31 -23.10
C GLU A 8 15.71 10.51 -22.74
N GLN A 9 15.80 9.20 -22.53
CA GLN A 9 14.62 8.39 -22.18
C GLN A 9 14.22 8.39 -20.69
N ARG A 10 14.95 9.07 -19.81
CA ARG A 10 14.60 9.13 -18.37
C ARG A 10 13.59 10.22 -18.00
N ALA A 11 13.20 11.08 -18.94
CA ALA A 11 12.47 12.33 -18.65
C ALA A 11 10.97 12.35 -19.04
N TYR A 12 10.39 11.28 -19.60
CA TYR A 12 8.97 11.26 -20.02
C TYR A 12 8.07 10.30 -19.25
N ALA A 13 8.57 9.60 -18.23
CA ALA A 13 7.67 8.98 -17.27
C ALA A 13 7.03 10.10 -16.45
N SER A 14 5.89 10.62 -16.93
CA SER A 14 4.89 11.23 -16.06
C SER A 14 4.85 10.40 -14.78
N PRO A 15 4.87 10.96 -13.56
CA PRO A 15 4.78 10.14 -12.36
C PRO A 15 3.42 9.45 -12.42
N GLN A 16 3.41 8.24 -12.99
CA GLN A 16 2.26 7.38 -13.01
C GLN A 16 1.92 7.24 -11.55
N ARG A 17 0.67 7.56 -11.20
CA ARG A 17 0.08 7.23 -9.91
C ARG A 17 -0.04 5.70 -9.84
N HIS A 18 1.10 5.04 -9.88
CA HIS A 18 1.25 3.61 -9.74
C HIS A 18 1.10 3.28 -8.27
N ALA A 19 0.57 2.09 -8.00
CA ALA A 19 0.53 1.61 -6.64
C ALA A 19 1.97 1.52 -6.11
N PRO A 20 2.26 2.12 -4.94
CA PRO A 20 3.59 2.12 -4.36
C PRO A 20 4.02 0.69 -4.02
N THR A 21 5.31 0.42 -4.19
CA THR A 21 5.95 -0.80 -3.73
C THR A 21 6.11 -0.80 -2.21
N LEU A 22 6.28 -1.98 -1.61
CA LEU A 22 6.51 -2.11 -0.17
C LEU A 22 7.78 -1.36 0.29
N ALA A 23 8.80 -1.25 -0.58
CA ALA A 23 10.01 -0.49 -0.31
C ALA A 23 9.73 1.03 -0.23
N GLU A 24 8.89 1.56 -1.11
CA GLU A 24 8.50 2.97 -1.09
C GLU A 24 7.65 3.31 0.13
N ILE A 25 6.72 2.42 0.52
CA ILE A 25 5.88 2.59 1.72
C ILE A 25 6.76 2.67 2.99
N ARG A 26 7.86 1.93 3.07
CA ARG A 26 8.82 2.04 4.20
C ARG A 26 9.46 3.41 4.32
N GLY A 27 9.56 4.16 3.22
CA GLY A 27 10.06 5.53 3.19
C GLY A 27 8.98 6.60 3.45
N TRP A 28 7.72 6.21 3.62
CA TRP A 28 6.65 7.17 3.88
C TRP A 28 6.75 7.79 5.29
N PRO A 29 6.15 8.97 5.51
CA PRO A 29 5.99 9.51 6.84
C PRO A 29 5.26 8.53 7.77
N ALA A 30 5.41 8.70 9.10
CA ALA A 30 4.79 7.82 10.11
C ALA A 30 3.28 7.64 9.94
N THR A 31 2.60 8.66 9.38
CA THR A 31 1.20 8.57 8.97
C THR A 31 0.98 9.19 7.60
N VAL A 32 0.11 8.60 6.80
CA VAL A 32 -0.30 9.11 5.48
C VAL A 32 -1.80 9.38 5.42
N ASP A 33 -2.27 10.09 4.42
CA ASP A 33 -3.71 10.31 4.22
C ASP A 33 -4.38 9.04 3.67
N VAL A 34 -5.68 8.90 3.92
CA VAL A 34 -6.50 7.76 3.44
C VAL A 34 -6.34 7.48 1.94
N PRO A 35 -6.26 8.47 1.03
CA PRO A 35 -6.05 8.21 -0.40
C PRO A 35 -4.69 7.57 -0.73
N ALA A 36 -3.64 7.88 0.02
CA ALA A 36 -2.31 7.30 -0.21
C ALA A 36 -2.29 5.83 0.21
N ALA A 37 -2.86 5.52 1.38
CA ALA A 37 -3.05 4.14 1.82
C ALA A 37 -3.98 3.36 0.87
N ALA A 38 -5.05 3.99 0.36
CA ALA A 38 -5.94 3.38 -0.62
C ALA A 38 -5.21 2.98 -1.90
N LEU A 39 -4.30 3.82 -2.38
CA LEU A 39 -3.48 3.53 -3.56
C LEU A 39 -2.58 2.31 -3.33
N ALA A 40 -1.99 2.17 -2.14
CA ALA A 40 -1.20 0.99 -1.76
C ALA A 40 -2.06 -0.30 -1.69
N LEU A 41 -3.33 -0.17 -1.31
CA LEU A 41 -4.27 -1.30 -1.18
C LEU A 41 -5.05 -1.62 -2.47
N GLY A 42 -4.86 -0.85 -3.54
CA GLY A 42 -5.67 -0.98 -4.77
C GLY A 42 -7.14 -0.56 -4.60
N LEU A 43 -7.46 0.25 -3.59
CA LEU A 43 -8.81 0.74 -3.31
C LEU A 43 -9.07 2.09 -4.00
N SER A 44 -10.32 2.29 -4.44
CA SER A 44 -10.75 3.62 -4.87
C SER A 44 -10.82 4.56 -3.67
N ARG A 45 -10.58 5.86 -3.90
CA ARG A 45 -10.63 6.89 -2.84
C ARG A 45 -11.97 6.89 -2.10
N SER A 46 -13.08 6.81 -2.84
CA SER A 46 -14.42 6.81 -2.27
C SER A 46 -14.67 5.59 -1.38
N HIS A 47 -14.24 4.40 -1.84
CA HIS A 47 -14.39 3.17 -1.06
C HIS A 47 -13.53 3.20 0.22
N ALA A 48 -12.29 3.66 0.10
CA ALA A 48 -11.39 3.84 1.25
C ALA A 48 -11.96 4.77 2.32
N TYR A 49 -12.54 5.91 1.93
CA TYR A 49 -13.19 6.80 2.88
C TYR A 49 -14.45 6.19 3.50
N ALA A 50 -15.25 5.42 2.74
CA ALA A 50 -16.42 4.73 3.27
C ALA A 50 -16.01 3.72 4.36
N LEU A 51 -14.97 2.91 4.09
CA LEU A 51 -14.42 1.97 5.06
C LEU A 51 -13.85 2.68 6.29
N ALA A 52 -13.07 3.75 6.09
CA ALA A 52 -12.49 4.50 7.19
C ALA A 52 -13.57 5.11 8.10
N ARG A 53 -14.64 5.68 7.53
CA ARG A 53 -15.77 6.23 8.30
C ARG A 53 -16.57 5.15 9.02
N ALA A 54 -16.66 3.96 8.44
CA ALA A 54 -17.33 2.82 9.05
C ALA A 54 -16.44 2.06 10.06
N GLY A 55 -15.20 2.50 10.29
CA GLY A 55 -14.25 1.80 11.17
C GLY A 55 -13.76 0.46 10.61
N GLN A 56 -13.93 0.21 9.31
CA GLN A 56 -13.63 -1.05 8.61
C GLN A 56 -12.43 -0.93 7.67
N PHE A 57 -11.64 0.14 7.77
CA PHE A 57 -10.42 0.25 6.98
C PHE A 57 -9.40 -0.79 7.47
N PRO A 58 -8.72 -1.53 6.57
CA PRO A 58 -7.94 -2.70 6.96
C PRO A 58 -6.64 -2.37 7.71
N ALA A 59 -6.16 -1.12 7.62
CA ALA A 59 -5.04 -0.61 8.40
C ALA A 59 -5.53 0.37 9.49
N GLN A 60 -4.74 0.58 10.54
CA GLN A 60 -5.14 1.44 11.65
C GLN A 60 -5.31 2.90 11.20
N VAL A 61 -6.48 3.48 11.49
CA VAL A 61 -6.84 4.87 11.20
C VAL A 61 -6.87 5.69 12.48
N LEU A 62 -6.16 6.82 12.47
CA LEU A 62 -6.18 7.85 13.50
C LEU A 62 -7.08 9.00 13.04
N ILE A 63 -7.85 9.55 13.97
CA ILE A 63 -8.63 10.77 13.75
C ILE A 63 -7.97 11.89 14.57
N ALA A 64 -7.32 12.83 13.89
CA ALA A 64 -6.64 13.96 14.52
C ALA A 64 -7.25 15.28 14.02
N GLY A 65 -7.95 16.00 14.91
CA GLY A 65 -8.58 17.28 14.57
C GLY A 65 -9.57 17.22 13.41
N GLY A 66 -10.31 16.10 13.28
CA GLY A 66 -11.26 15.88 12.20
C GLY A 66 -10.66 15.36 10.89
N ARG A 67 -9.33 15.17 10.82
CA ARG A 67 -8.67 14.54 9.66
C ARG A 67 -8.35 13.08 9.96
N MET A 68 -8.62 12.23 8.98
CA MET A 68 -8.30 10.80 9.04
C MET A 68 -6.90 10.57 8.49
N ARG A 69 -6.04 9.90 9.27
CA ARG A 69 -4.70 9.48 8.84
C ARG A 69 -4.53 7.99 9.07
N VAL A 70 -3.82 7.32 8.17
CA VAL A 70 -3.49 5.90 8.29
C VAL A 70 -2.08 5.77 8.85
N ILE A 71 -1.90 4.89 9.83
CA ILE A 71 -0.57 4.60 10.39
C ILE A 71 0.20 3.75 9.39
N THR A 72 1.33 4.26 8.92
CA THR A 72 2.16 3.60 7.91
C THR A 72 2.69 2.26 8.40
N ALA A 73 3.04 2.15 9.69
CA ALA A 73 3.47 0.88 10.31
C ALA A 73 2.40 -0.21 10.19
N SER A 74 1.14 0.08 10.57
CA SER A 74 0.04 -0.88 10.46
C SER A 74 -0.26 -1.27 9.01
N LEU A 75 -0.14 -0.33 8.07
CA LEU A 75 -0.26 -0.60 6.64
C LEU A 75 0.87 -1.54 6.14
N LEU A 76 2.11 -1.31 6.60
CA LEU A 76 3.24 -2.17 6.26
C LEU A 76 3.08 -3.58 6.80
N GLU A 77 2.62 -3.72 8.05
CA GLU A 77 2.36 -5.03 8.65
C GLU A 77 1.31 -5.81 7.85
N LEU A 78 0.20 -5.16 7.52
CA LEU A 78 -0.87 -5.74 6.69
C LEU A 78 -0.34 -6.23 5.33
N LEU A 79 0.49 -5.43 4.67
CA LEU A 79 1.03 -5.76 3.33
C LEU A 79 2.20 -6.74 3.36
N SER A 80 2.89 -6.87 4.51
CA SER A 80 4.02 -7.78 4.68
C SER A 80 3.57 -9.18 5.15
N CYS A 81 2.43 -9.25 5.83
CA CYS A 81 1.79 -10.51 6.16
C CYS A 81 1.02 -10.99 4.92
N GLY A 82 1.59 -11.94 4.17
CA GLY A 82 0.79 -12.69 3.20
C GLY A 82 -0.39 -13.35 3.92
N PRO A 83 -1.50 -13.70 3.22
CA PRO A 83 -2.56 -14.48 3.86
C PRO A 83 -1.88 -15.69 4.50
N GLU A 84 -2.08 -15.89 5.80
CA GLU A 84 -1.68 -17.13 6.44
C GLU A 84 -2.30 -18.23 5.57
N ARG A 85 -1.49 -18.97 4.82
CA ARG A 85 -2.02 -20.11 4.09
C ARG A 85 -2.44 -21.03 5.24
N PRO A 86 -3.75 -21.26 5.50
CA PRO A 86 -4.12 -22.12 6.60
C PRO A 86 -3.38 -23.43 6.36
N ALA A 87 -2.63 -23.89 7.38
CA ALA A 87 -1.76 -25.05 7.26
C ALA A 87 -2.54 -26.14 6.53
N SER A 88 -2.14 -26.41 5.28
CA SER A 88 -2.83 -27.38 4.45
C SER A 88 -2.69 -28.69 5.20
N GLY A 89 -3.78 -29.11 5.85
CA GLY A 89 -3.81 -30.26 6.71
C GLY A 89 -3.32 -31.46 5.91
N HIS A 90 -2.14 -31.94 6.27
CA HIS A 90 -1.65 -33.24 5.85
C HIS A 90 -2.69 -34.26 6.31
N ILE A 91 -3.55 -34.70 5.39
CA ILE A 91 -4.37 -35.90 5.57
C ILE A 91 -3.43 -37.09 5.59
N GLY A 92 -2.87 -37.36 6.76
CA GLY A 92 -2.05 -38.52 7.00
C GLY A 92 -2.90 -39.78 6.94
N GLY A 93 -2.36 -40.78 6.23
CA GLY A 93 -2.48 -42.17 6.65
C GLY A 93 -3.67 -42.93 6.12
N VAL A 94 -3.44 -43.60 4.99
CA VAL A 94 -4.04 -44.90 4.71
C VAL A 94 -3.84 -45.85 5.89
N ALA A 95 -4.91 -46.52 6.30
CA ALA A 95 -4.90 -47.83 6.95
C ALA A 95 -6.18 -48.56 6.54
#